data_AF-I8YUR3-F1
#
_entry.id   AF-I8YUR3-F1
#
_cell.length_a   1.000
_cell.length_b   1.000
_cell.length_c   1.000
_cell.angle_alpha   90.00
_cell.angle_beta   90.00
_cell.angle_gamma   90.00
#
_symmetry.space_group_name_H-M   'P 1'
#
loop_
_entity.id
_entity.type
_entity.pdbx_description
1 polymer ?
#
loop_
_entity_poly.entity_id
_entity_poly.type
_entity_poly.pdbx_seq_one_letter_code
_entity_poly.pdbx_strand_id
1 'polypeptide(L)'
;METKNYFITLLLSLFCIPMNAQLKVLSNGKVGIGTTNPQYGFLEIGKSGVNNGLAIYDSSLLTPPLKLYTSGEVGYLNFDGIPA
;
A
#
# COMPACT_ATOMS: atom_id res chain seq x y z
N MET A 1 27.84 0.21 34.34
CA MET A 1 26.90 -0.72 33.67
C MET A 1 25.83 0.05 32.90
N GLU A 2 25.29 1.12 33.49
CA GLU A 2 24.30 2.04 32.89
C GLU A 2 24.68 2.64 31.53
N THR A 3 25.91 3.13 31.34
CA THR A 3 26.34 3.78 30.07
C THR A 3 26.29 2.82 28.87
N LYS A 4 26.51 1.52 29.11
CA LYS A 4 26.44 0.48 28.09
C LYS A 4 24.98 0.19 27.69
N ASN A 5 24.05 0.30 28.64
CA ASN A 5 22.62 0.15 28.38
C ASN A 5 22.09 1.32 27.56
N TYR A 6 22.43 2.57 27.90
CA TYR A 6 22.06 3.75 27.10
C TYR A 6 22.63 3.70 25.69
N PHE A 7 23.87 3.22 25.54
CA PHE A 7 24.50 3.05 24.23
C PHE A 7 23.79 1.99 23.37
N ILE A 8 23.35 0.89 23.99
CA ILE A 8 22.56 -0.15 23.32
C ILE A 8 21.17 0.39 22.94
N THR A 9 20.50 1.15 23.82
CA THR A 9 19.20 1.75 23.51
C THR A 9 19.30 2.77 22.36
N LEU A 10 20.34 3.60 22.35
CA LEU A 10 20.61 4.54 21.27
C LEU A 10 20.88 3.80 19.94
N LEU A 11 21.75 2.79 19.96
CA LEU A 11 22.06 1.97 18.77
C LEU A 11 20.83 1.24 18.22
N LEU A 12 19.93 0.75 19.09
CA LEU A 12 18.70 0.08 18.68
C LEU A 12 17.68 1.05 18.09
N SER A 13 17.64 2.30 18.57
CA SER A 13 16.76 3.35 18.01
C SER A 13 17.18 3.77 16.59
N LEU A 14 18.48 3.73 16.28
CA LEU A 14 18.98 3.97 14.92
C LEU A 14 18.64 2.84 13.93
N PHE A 15 18.31 1.63 14.42
CA PHE A 15 17.89 0.50 13.58
C PHE A 15 16.36 0.41 13.41
N CYS A 16 15.60 1.43 13.85
CA CYS A 16 14.17 1.49 13.61
C CYS A 16 13.92 1.77 12.12
N ILE A 17 13.83 0.71 11.32
CA ILE A 17 13.57 0.78 9.89
C ILE A 17 12.16 1.38 9.71
N PRO A 18 11.96 2.45 8.90
CA PRO A 18 10.63 2.93 8.61
C PRO A 18 9.83 1.81 7.93
N MET A 19 8.83 1.28 8.63
CA MET A 19 7.92 0.29 8.06
C MET A 19 7.07 0.99 7.01
N ASN A 20 7.48 0.91 5.75
CA ASN A 20 6.58 1.21 4.64
C ASN A 20 5.42 0.22 4.73
N ALA A 21 4.20 0.74 4.93
CA ALA A 21 3.04 -0.12 5.12
C ALA A 21 2.72 -0.84 3.82
N GLN A 22 2.98 -2.15 3.77
CA GLN A 22 2.43 -3.01 2.72
C GLN A 22 0.94 -3.25 3.01
N LEU A 23 0.61 -3.65 4.24
CA LEU A 23 -0.75 -3.76 4.77
C LEU A 23 -0.77 -3.26 6.23
N LYS A 24 -1.73 -2.41 6.58
CA LYS A 24 -1.93 -1.85 7.91
C LYS A 24 -3.38 -2.04 8.32
N VAL A 25 -3.63 -2.64 9.48
CA VAL A 25 -4.97 -2.69 10.09
C VAL A 25 -4.96 -1.79 11.32
N LEU A 26 -5.88 -0.83 11.38
CA LEU A 26 -6.07 0.06 12.51
C LEU A 26 -7.02 -0.57 13.53
N SER A 27 -6.92 -0.16 14.80
CA SER A 27 -7.79 -0.64 15.88
C SER A 27 -9.28 -0.31 15.67
N ASN A 28 -9.58 0.69 14.84
CA ASN A 28 -10.94 1.03 14.42
C ASN A 28 -11.43 0.20 13.22
N GLY A 29 -10.70 -0.83 12.81
CA GLY A 29 -11.07 -1.75 11.74
C GLY A 29 -10.71 -1.28 10.32
N LYS A 30 -10.16 -0.06 10.16
CA LYS A 30 -9.72 0.39 8.83
C LYS A 30 -8.46 -0.34 8.37
N VAL A 31 -8.42 -0.72 7.10
CA VAL A 31 -7.31 -1.40 6.44
C VAL A 31 -6.71 -0.49 5.37
N GLY A 32 -5.41 -0.21 5.47
CA GLY A 32 -4.63 0.52 4.47
C GLY A 32 -3.66 -0.41 3.75
N ILE A 33 -3.66 -0.42 2.42
CA ILE A 33 -2.65 -1.09 1.59
C ILE A 33 -1.80 0.00 0.94
N GLY A 34 -0.50 0.02 1.22
CA GLY A 34 0.39 1.10 0.77
C GLY A 34 0.22 2.44 1.51
N THR A 35 -0.68 2.53 2.50
CA THR A 35 -0.93 3.71 3.35
C THR A 35 -0.96 3.33 4.83
N THR A 36 -0.40 4.18 5.70
CA THR A 36 -0.41 3.99 7.16
C THR A 36 -1.60 4.65 7.85
N ASN A 37 -2.31 5.55 7.15
CA ASN A 37 -3.37 6.37 7.71
C ASN A 37 -4.58 6.42 6.76
N PRO A 38 -5.31 5.30 6.57
CA PRO A 38 -6.51 5.25 5.73
C PRO A 38 -7.57 6.26 6.19
N GLN A 39 -7.84 7.25 5.35
CA GLN A 39 -8.85 8.29 5.56
C GLN A 39 -10.22 7.90 5.02
N TYR A 40 -10.27 7.14 3.91
CA TYR A 40 -11.48 6.87 3.16
C TYR A 40 -11.99 5.44 3.38
N GLY A 41 -13.21 5.32 3.95
CA GLY A 41 -13.86 4.03 4.17
C GLY A 41 -13.11 3.09 5.12
N PHE A 42 -13.43 1.79 5.04
CA PHE A 42 -12.78 0.73 5.82
C PHE A 42 -11.61 0.07 5.08
N LEU A 43 -11.50 0.23 3.75
CA LEU A 43 -10.38 -0.26 2.94
C LEU A 43 -9.91 0.87 2.04
N GLU A 44 -8.63 1.22 2.15
CA GLU A 44 -7.98 2.22 1.30
C GLU A 44 -6.70 1.64 0.70
N ILE A 45 -6.54 1.85 -0.61
CA ILE A 45 -5.33 1.50 -1.34
C ILE A 45 -4.64 2.81 -1.72
N GLY A 46 -3.49 3.07 -1.13
CA GLY A 46 -2.68 4.26 -1.40
C GLY A 46 -1.36 3.85 -2.05
N LYS A 47 -1.08 4.33 -3.25
CA LYS A 47 0.22 4.16 -3.89
C LYS A 47 0.56 5.41 -4.69
N SER A 48 1.83 5.80 -4.69
CA SER A 48 2.36 6.81 -5.61
C SER A 48 2.94 6.14 -6.87
N GLY A 49 2.82 6.83 -8.00
CA GLY A 49 3.35 6.38 -9.30
C GLY A 49 2.29 5.86 -10.27
N VAL A 50 2.66 4.92 -11.13
CA VAL A 50 1.73 4.24 -12.06
C VAL A 50 1.10 3.01 -11.39
N ASN A 51 -0.08 2.61 -11.87
CA ASN A 51 -0.83 1.44 -11.38
C ASN A 51 -1.33 1.60 -9.93
N ASN A 52 -1.81 2.79 -9.57
CA ASN A 52 -2.38 3.06 -8.25
C ASN A 52 -3.84 2.60 -8.25
N GLY A 53 -4.06 1.35 -7.84
CA GLY A 53 -5.40 0.76 -7.89
C GLY A 53 -5.45 -0.73 -7.56
N LEU A 54 -6.60 -1.32 -7.81
CA LEU A 54 -6.88 -2.75 -7.69
C LEU A 54 -7.02 -3.37 -9.08
N ALA A 55 -6.34 -4.48 -9.34
CA ALA A 55 -6.46 -5.22 -10.59
C ALA A 55 -6.69 -6.71 -10.31
N ILE A 56 -7.59 -7.33 -11.06
CA ILE A 56 -7.66 -8.80 -11.20
C ILE A 56 -6.94 -9.13 -12.50
N TYR A 57 -5.83 -9.86 -12.39
CA TYR A 57 -4.97 -10.15 -13.53
C TYR A 57 -4.52 -11.59 -13.57
N ASP A 58 -4.38 -12.11 -14.79
CA ASP A 58 -3.65 -13.32 -15.10
C ASP A 58 -2.26 -12.89 -15.59
N SER A 59 -1.19 -13.40 -14.97
CA SER A 59 0.18 -13.05 -15.33
C SER A 59 0.61 -13.50 -16.73
N SER A 60 -0.18 -14.37 -17.38
CA SER A 60 0.01 -14.73 -18.79
C SER A 60 -0.50 -13.67 -19.77
N LEU A 61 -1.28 -12.70 -19.31
CA LEU A 61 -1.85 -11.62 -20.12
C LEU A 61 -1.01 -10.34 -20.02
N LEU A 62 -0.94 -9.58 -21.12
CA LEU A 62 -0.22 -8.30 -21.18
C LEU A 62 -0.92 -7.19 -20.39
N THR A 63 -2.25 -7.25 -20.29
CA THR A 63 -3.07 -6.29 -19.56
C THR A 63 -4.06 -7.00 -18.64
N PRO A 64 -4.29 -6.49 -17.41
CA PRO A 64 -5.32 -7.05 -16.54
C PRO A 64 -6.72 -6.91 -17.15
N PRO A 65 -7.54 -7.97 -17.16
CA PRO A 65 -8.90 -7.94 -17.66
C PRO A 65 -9.85 -7.08 -16.85
N LEU A 66 -9.57 -6.80 -15.57
CA LEU A 66 -10.38 -5.94 -14.72
C LEU A 66 -9.50 -5.06 -13.84
N LYS A 67 -9.68 -3.74 -13.91
CA LYS A 67 -8.93 -2.75 -13.10
C LYS A 67 -9.84 -1.66 -12.55
N LEU A 68 -9.56 -1.26 -11.31
CA LEU A 68 -10.05 -0.06 -10.63
C LEU A 68 -8.82 0.81 -10.33
N TYR A 69 -8.65 1.95 -10.98
CA TYR A 69 -7.44 2.77 -10.81
C TYR A 69 -7.72 4.26 -11.04
N THR A 70 -6.75 5.11 -10.73
CA THR A 70 -6.82 6.55 -11.01
C THR A 70 -5.81 6.95 -12.08
N SER A 71 -6.17 7.92 -12.93
CA SER A 71 -5.22 8.66 -13.76
C SER A 71 -5.51 10.15 -13.62
N GLY A 72 -4.54 10.90 -13.09
CA GLY A 72 -4.79 12.24 -12.57
C GLY A 72 -5.84 12.21 -11.45
N GLU A 73 -6.82 13.10 -11.53
CA GLU A 73 -7.93 13.20 -10.57
C GLU A 73 -9.15 12.34 -10.95
N VAL A 74 -9.04 11.54 -12.03
CA VAL A 74 -10.16 10.75 -12.54
C VAL A 74 -9.99 9.27 -12.15
N GLY A 75 -11.06 8.68 -11.62
CA GLY A 75 -11.17 7.25 -11.36
C GLY A 75 -11.70 6.48 -12.57
N TYR A 76 -11.12 5.31 -12.84
CA TYR A 76 -11.47 4.44 -13.96
C TYR A 76 -11.83 3.05 -13.44
N LEU A 77 -12.91 2.49 -14.00
CA LEU A 77 -13.20 1.06 -13.98
C LEU A 77 -13.03 0.54 -15.40
N ASN A 78 -12.16 -0.44 -15.59
CA ASN A 78 -11.71 -0.87 -16.91
C ASN A 78 -11.83 -2.40 -17.06
N PHE A 79 -12.32 -2.81 -18.24
CA PHE A 79 -12.52 -4.19 -18.68
C PHE A 79 -11.68 -4.54 -19.94
N ASP A 80 -10.36 -4.31 -19.89
CA ASP A 80 -9.42 -4.36 -21.04
C ASP A 80 -9.09 -5.78 -21.58
N GLY A 81 -9.58 -6.87 -20.98
CA GLY A 81 -9.04 -8.21 -21.24
C GLY A 81 -9.92 -9.14 -22.06
N ILE A 82 -10.95 -8.63 -22.73
CA ILE A 82 -11.72 -9.42 -23.69
C ILE A 82 -11.44 -8.84 -25.08
N PRO A 83 -10.62 -9.52 -25.91
CA PRO A 83 -10.64 -9.23 -27.34
C PRO A 83 -12.07 -9.44 -27.83
N ALA A 84 -12.59 -8.47 -28.59
CA ALA A 84 -13.93 -8.51 -29.17
C ALA A 84 -14.22 -9.82 -29.92
#